data_AF-A0A0U1DB07-F1
#
_entry.id   AF-A0A0U1DB07-F1
#
_cell.length_a   1.000
_cell.length_b   1.000
_cell.length_c   1.000
_cell.angle_alpha   90.00
_cell.angle_beta   90.00
_cell.angle_gamma   90.00
#
_symmetry.space_group_name_H-M   'P 1'
#
loop_
_entity.id
_entity.type
_entity.pdbx_description
1 polymer ?
#
loop_
_entity_poly.entity_id
_entity_poly.type
_entity_poly.pdbx_seq_one_letter_code
_entity_poly.pdbx_strand_id
1 'polypeptide(L)'
;MSPRVTLNDGNSIPQVGLGVWQTPAEETERAVTAALQAGYRHIDTAAAYRNEAETGRGLANSGVPRDEVFLVTKLWNSDQGYDSTLAAFDASWIGWASTISICI
;
A
#
# COMPACT_ATOMS: atom_id res chain seq x y z
N MET A 1 5.01 -4.03 18.63
CA MET A 1 4.37 -2.95 17.85
C MET A 1 5.48 -2.01 17.37
N SER A 2 5.57 -1.74 16.07
CA SER A 2 6.63 -0.87 15.51
C SER A 2 6.45 0.57 15.97
N PRO A 3 7.52 1.29 16.37
CA PRO A 3 7.42 2.73 16.65
C PRO A 3 6.90 3.50 15.43
N ARG A 4 6.16 4.59 15.68
CA ARG A 4 5.62 5.45 14.62
C ARG A 4 6.38 6.77 14.57
N VAL A 5 6.51 7.34 13.38
CA VAL A 5 7.06 8.69 13.16
C VAL A 5 5.91 9.62 12.78
N THR A 6 5.86 10.78 13.42
CA THR A 6 4.97 11.87 13.03
C THR A 6 5.53 12.58 11.80
N LEU A 7 4.71 12.69 10.77
CA LEU A 7 5.02 13.40 9.53
C LEU A 7 4.74 14.90 9.68
N ASN A 8 5.17 15.70 8.71
CA ASN A 8 5.04 17.17 8.74
C ASN A 8 3.58 17.66 8.60
N ASP A 9 2.66 16.79 8.17
CA ASP A 9 1.22 17.03 8.06
C ASP A 9 0.43 16.59 9.31
N GLY A 10 1.12 16.11 10.34
CA GLY A 10 0.53 15.61 11.59
C GLY A 10 0.07 14.15 11.55
N ASN A 11 0.08 13.49 10.39
CA ASN A 11 -0.16 12.05 10.30
C ASN A 11 1.01 11.26 10.92
N SER A 12 0.79 9.97 11.18
CA SER A 12 1.85 9.09 11.68
C SER A 12 1.98 7.81 10.85
N ILE A 13 3.22 7.39 10.60
CA ILE A 13 3.57 6.21 9.82
C ILE A 13 4.37 5.22 10.67
N PRO A 14 4.14 3.89 10.58
CA PRO A 14 5.03 2.90 11.19
C PRO A 14 6.41 2.94 10.54
N GLN A 15 7.48 2.97 11.35
CA GLN A 15 8.86 3.06 10.86
C GLN A 15 9.30 1.85 10.04
N VAL A 16 8.69 0.69 10.28
CA VAL A 16 9.00 -0.57 9.59
C VAL A 16 7.79 -1.00 8.78
N GLY A 17 8.00 -1.24 7.50
CA GLY A 17 6.99 -1.72 6.56
C GLY A 17 7.52 -2.82 5.65
N LEU A 18 6.61 -3.53 4.99
CA LEU A 18 6.92 -4.50 3.93
C LEU A 18 6.79 -3.82 2.57
N GLY A 19 7.87 -3.84 1.78
CA GLY A 19 7.83 -3.50 0.35
C GLY A 19 7.66 -4.76 -0.52
N VAL A 20 6.83 -4.68 -1.57
CA VAL A 20 6.54 -5.81 -2.47
C VAL A 20 7.15 -5.67 -3.87
N TRP A 21 8.27 -4.95 -3.98
CA TRP A 21 8.98 -4.74 -5.24
C TRP A 21 9.45 -6.08 -5.85
N GLN A 22 9.21 -6.26 -7.15
CA GLN A 22 9.58 -7.46 -7.92
C GLN A 22 9.09 -8.80 -7.33
N THR A 23 8.08 -8.75 -6.46
CA THR A 23 7.44 -9.95 -5.94
C THR A 23 6.40 -10.41 -6.97
N PRO A 24 6.44 -11.68 -7.43
CA PRO A 24 5.41 -12.22 -8.31
C PRO A 24 4.01 -12.01 -7.72
N ALA A 25 3.00 -11.85 -8.57
CA ALA A 25 1.63 -11.55 -8.15
C ALA A 25 1.10 -12.59 -7.12
N GLU A 26 1.26 -13.87 -7.43
CA GLU A 26 0.89 -15.01 -6.57
C GLU A 26 1.65 -15.09 -5.23
N GLU A 27 2.81 -14.45 -5.13
CA GLU A 27 3.59 -14.36 -3.90
C GLU A 27 3.23 -13.11 -3.09
N THR A 28 2.82 -12.04 -3.78
CA THR A 28 2.51 -10.74 -3.16
C THR A 28 1.37 -10.86 -2.14
N GLU A 29 0.29 -11.55 -2.49
CA GLU A 29 -0.84 -11.77 -1.57
C GLU A 29 -0.41 -12.52 -0.31
N ARG A 30 0.40 -13.58 -0.47
CA ARG A 30 0.91 -14.39 0.64
C ARG A 30 1.84 -13.58 1.53
N ALA A 31 2.76 -12.82 0.94
CA ALA A 31 3.71 -11.98 1.67
C ALA A 31 3.01 -10.90 2.48
N VAL A 32 2.04 -10.20 1.89
CA VAL A 32 1.26 -9.16 2.57
C VAL A 32 0.43 -9.76 3.71
N THR A 33 -0.27 -10.87 3.46
CA THR A 33 -1.05 -11.57 4.49
C THR A 33 -0.17 -11.97 5.68
N ALA A 34 0.98 -12.60 5.40
CA ALA A 34 1.92 -13.06 6.42
C ALA A 34 2.52 -11.90 7.22
N ALA A 35 2.89 -10.79 6.56
CA ALA A 35 3.42 -9.61 7.24
C ALA A 35 2.40 -9.00 8.21
N LEU A 36 1.14 -8.86 7.78
CA LEU A 36 0.08 -8.32 8.62
C LEU A 36 -0.21 -9.22 9.84
N GLN A 37 -0.21 -10.54 9.65
CA GLN A 37 -0.30 -11.54 10.73
C GLN A 37 0.92 -11.51 11.67
N ALA A 38 2.10 -11.22 11.15
CA ALA A 38 3.33 -11.04 11.92
C ALA A 38 3.39 -9.69 12.67
N GLY A 39 2.39 -8.83 12.51
CA GLY A 39 2.27 -7.55 13.23
C GLY A 39 2.80 -6.34 12.47
N TYR A 40 3.14 -6.47 11.19
CA TYR A 40 3.36 -5.29 10.33
C TYR A 40 2.06 -4.50 10.20
N ARG A 41 2.19 -3.18 10.09
CA ARG A 41 1.07 -2.24 9.89
C ARG A 41 1.38 -1.20 8.82
N HIS A 42 2.44 -1.42 8.04
CA HIS A 42 2.85 -0.57 6.94
C HIS A 42 3.19 -1.46 5.75
N ILE A 43 2.48 -1.29 4.64
CA ILE A 43 2.68 -2.00 3.38
C ILE A 43 2.96 -0.98 2.28
N ASP A 44 4.00 -1.24 1.49
CA ASP A 44 4.45 -0.39 0.39
C ASP A 44 4.44 -1.17 -0.94
N THR A 45 3.74 -0.64 -1.93
CA THR A 45 3.67 -1.13 -3.31
C THR A 45 3.85 0.03 -4.30
N ALA A 46 3.67 -0.20 -5.60
CA ALA A 46 3.52 0.85 -6.61
C ALA A 46 2.74 0.33 -7.83
N ALA A 47 2.11 1.25 -8.58
CA ALA A 47 1.45 0.91 -9.85
C ALA A 47 2.40 0.19 -10.83
N ALA A 48 3.66 0.64 -10.88
CA ALA A 48 4.69 0.04 -11.73
C ALA A 48 4.99 -1.44 -11.41
N TYR A 49 4.62 -1.91 -10.21
CA TYR A 49 4.94 -3.25 -9.73
C TYR A 49 3.90 -4.25 -10.25
N ARG A 50 2.74 -3.76 -10.70
CA ARG A 50 1.63 -4.55 -11.27
C ARG A 50 1.13 -5.65 -10.33
N ASN A 51 1.21 -5.42 -9.03
CA ASN A 51 0.78 -6.35 -7.98
C ASN A 51 -0.10 -5.66 -6.91
N GLU A 52 -0.71 -4.52 -7.26
CA GLU A 52 -1.61 -3.78 -6.37
C GLU A 52 -2.86 -4.61 -6.03
N ALA A 53 -3.47 -5.29 -7.02
CA ALA A 53 -4.64 -6.12 -6.79
C ALA A 53 -4.37 -7.25 -5.77
N GLU A 54 -3.20 -7.87 -5.87
CA GLU A 54 -2.70 -8.92 -4.97
C GLU A 54 -2.41 -8.37 -3.58
N THR A 55 -1.83 -7.17 -3.50
CA THR A 55 -1.65 -6.44 -2.24
C THR A 55 -3.00 -6.21 -1.55
N GLY A 56 -4.00 -5.80 -2.32
CA GLY A 56 -5.39 -5.64 -1.88
C GLY A 56 -6.01 -6.93 -1.33
N ARG A 57 -5.82 -8.05 -2.03
CA ARG A 57 -6.29 -9.36 -1.55
C ARG A 57 -5.58 -9.77 -0.26
N GLY A 58 -4.28 -9.53 -0.15
CA GLY A 58 -3.52 -9.83 1.07
C GLY A 58 -3.99 -9.02 2.28
N LEU A 59 -4.31 -7.74 2.07
CA LEU A 59 -4.94 -6.88 3.09
C LEU A 59 -6.28 -7.47 3.56
N ALA A 60 -7.18 -7.78 2.61
CA ALA A 60 -8.50 -8.33 2.92
C ALA A 60 -8.44 -9.67 3.65
N ASN A 61 -7.55 -10.57 3.21
CA ASN A 61 -7.39 -11.92 3.76
C ASN A 61 -6.65 -11.94 5.10
N SER A 62 -5.96 -10.86 5.48
CA SER A 62 -5.26 -10.78 6.77
C SER A 62 -6.20 -10.72 7.98
N GLY A 63 -7.44 -10.26 7.79
CA GLY A 63 -8.38 -9.99 8.88
C GLY A 63 -8.01 -8.80 9.77
N VAL A 64 -6.95 -8.05 9.44
CA VAL A 64 -6.55 -6.84 10.18
C VAL A 64 -7.49 -5.67 9.80
N PRO A 65 -8.04 -4.93 10.78
CA PRO A 65 -8.85 -3.75 10.49
C PRO A 65 -8.13 -2.74 9.61
N ARG A 66 -8.84 -2.18 8.62
CA ARG A 66 -8.22 -1.30 7.62
C ARG A 66 -7.60 -0.06 8.25
N ASP A 67 -8.22 0.51 9.27
CA ASP A 67 -7.75 1.68 10.01
C ASP A 67 -6.47 1.44 10.82
N GLU A 68 -6.06 0.18 11.01
CA GLU A 68 -4.76 -0.15 11.60
C GLU A 68 -3.61 -0.14 10.59
N VAL A 69 -3.90 -0.19 9.28
CA VAL A 69 -2.88 -0.37 8.23
C VAL A 69 -2.58 0.93 7.48
N PHE A 70 -1.29 1.27 7.41
CA PHE A 70 -0.76 2.30 6.54
C PHE A 70 -0.37 1.68 5.19
N LEU A 71 -1.04 2.07 4.11
CA LEU A 71 -0.80 1.56 2.76
C LEU A 71 -0.23 2.66 1.86
N VAL A 72 0.90 2.37 1.23
CA VAL A 72 1.58 3.25 0.26
C VAL A 72 1.54 2.62 -1.12
N THR A 73 1.19 3.42 -2.12
CA THR A 73 1.49 3.12 -3.53
C THR A 73 2.13 4.35 -4.18
N LYS A 74 2.57 4.24 -5.44
CA LYS A 74 3.34 5.27 -6.12
C LYS A 74 2.82 5.47 -7.53
N LEU A 75 2.74 6.73 -7.95
CA LEU A 75 2.38 7.11 -9.31
C LEU A 75 3.50 6.67 -10.26
N TRP A 76 3.14 6.10 -11.41
CA TRP A 76 4.12 5.72 -12.41
C TRP A 76 4.49 6.91 -13.32
N ASN A 77 5.73 6.92 -13.81
CA ASN A 77 6.30 8.04 -14.56
C ASN A 77 5.47 8.44 -15.79
N SER A 78 4.85 7.48 -16.49
CA SER A 78 4.03 7.78 -17.69
C SER A 78 2.71 8.46 -17.36
N ASP A 79 2.30 8.43 -16.10
CA ASP A 79 0.97 8.87 -15.65
C ASP A 79 1.05 10.21 -14.89
N GLN A 80 2.22 10.86 -14.91
CA GLN A 80 2.39 12.21 -14.37
C GLN A 80 1.58 13.24 -15.17
N GLY A 81 1.09 14.27 -14.48
CA GLY A 81 0.17 15.28 -15.00
C GLY A 81 -1.10 15.36 -14.18
N TYR A 82 -1.77 16.51 -14.17
CA TYR A 82 -2.90 16.74 -13.25
C TYR A 82 -4.03 15.72 -13.45
N ASP A 83 -4.61 15.67 -14.65
CA ASP A 83 -5.74 14.76 -14.93
C ASP A 83 -5.29 13.28 -14.98
N SER A 84 -4.10 13.00 -15.50
CA SER A 84 -3.54 11.64 -15.56
C SER A 84 -3.25 11.07 -14.18
N THR A 85 -2.81 11.90 -13.22
CA THR A 85 -2.58 11.48 -11.83
C THR A 85 -3.90 11.13 -11.15
N LEU A 86 -4.97 11.91 -11.38
CA LEU A 86 -6.29 11.60 -10.84
C LEU A 86 -6.82 10.27 -11.40
N ALA A 87 -6.69 10.06 -12.72
CA ALA A 87 -7.09 8.80 -13.35
C ALA A 87 -6.25 7.60 -12.86
N ALA A 88 -4.94 7.78 -12.66
CA ALA A 88 -4.06 6.76 -12.12
C ALA A 88 -4.36 6.45 -10.66
N PHE A 89 -4.71 7.46 -9.85
CA PHE A 89 -5.17 7.28 -8.49
C PHE A 89 -6.42 6.40 -8.44
N ASP A 90 -7.42 6.69 -9.29
CA ASP A 90 -8.64 5.90 -9.40
C ASP A 90 -8.35 4.48 -9.90
N ALA A 91 -7.36 4.29 -10.78
CA ALA A 91 -6.96 2.96 -11.26
C ALA A 91 -6.26 2.12 -10.18
N SER A 92 -5.43 2.76 -9.34
CA SER A 92 -4.81 2.11 -8.17
C SER A 92 -5.77 1.97 -6.99
N TRP A 93 -6.97 2.55 -7.07
CA TRP A 93 -8.00 2.43 -6.04
C TRP A 93 -8.54 1.01 -5.97
N ILE A 94 -8.04 0.27 -4.99
CA ILE A 94 -8.62 -0.99 -4.57
C ILE A 94 -9.74 -0.64 -3.60
N GLY A 95 -11.00 -0.91 -3.98
CA GLY A 95 -12.28 -0.48 -3.36
C GLY A 95 -12.50 -0.67 -1.84
N TRP A 96 -11.46 -0.98 -1.08
CA TRP A 96 -11.44 -1.25 0.36
C TRP A 96 -10.51 -0.30 1.14
N ALA A 97 -9.71 0.54 0.48
CA ALA A 97 -8.71 1.37 1.16
C ALA A 97 -9.20 2.80 1.42
N SER A 98 -9.62 3.11 2.64
CA SER A 98 -10.01 4.47 3.05
C SER A 98 -8.90 5.52 2.95
N THR A 99 -7.64 5.12 2.76
CA THR A 99 -6.50 6.03 2.58
C THR A 99 -5.38 5.33 1.80
N ILE A 100 -5.30 5.57 0.49
CA ILE A 100 -4.10 5.25 -0.29
C ILE A 100 -3.22 6.49 -0.29
N SER A 101 -2.01 6.40 0.27
CA SER A 101 -1.02 7.45 0.08
C SER A 101 -0.31 7.20 -1.24
N ILE A 102 -0.59 8.01 -2.26
CA ILE A 102 0.19 8.03 -3.50
C ILE A 102 1.38 8.96 -3.30
N CYS A 103 2.57 8.38 -3.26
CA CYS A 103 3.79 9.15 -3.37
C CYS A 103 4.01 9.50 -4.86
N ILE A 104 4.04 10.80 -5.15
CA ILE A 104 4.43 11.40 -6.44
C ILE A 104 5.95 11.50 -6.55
#